data_AF-A0A267FQU5-F1
#
_entry.id   AF-A0A267FQU5-F1
#
_cell.length_a   1.000
_cell.length_b   1.000
_cell.length_c   1.000
_cell.angle_alpha   90.00
_cell.angle_beta   90.00
_cell.angle_gamma   90.00
#
_symmetry.space_group_name_H-M   'P 1'
#
loop_
_entity.id
_entity.type
_entity.pdbx_description
1 polymer ?
#
loop_
_entity_poly.entity_id
_entity_poly.type
_entity_poly.pdbx_seq_one_letter_code
_entity_poly.pdbx_strand_id
1 'polypeptide(L)'
;MSSRSKSEQQRKKERAKAYNEPSKEVMEAIVESQRRVNARQKKQREQQEKQNAVDIDEQQYEILVGQLKSAEARNRLRILRARHSQAAERDVGHLIACQPTALRAVRLEAMLPPKAAESAAGRSAGAEADPESVGMSKADRNRLNQLMSG
;
A
#
# COMPACT_ATOMS: atom_id res chain seq x y z
N MET A 1 -1.92 59.58 19.62
CA MET A 1 -2.39 58.19 19.37
C MET A 1 -3.63 57.77 20.20
N SER A 2 -4.46 58.69 20.71
CA SER A 2 -5.53 58.37 21.70
C SER A 2 -6.97 58.33 21.13
N SER A 3 -7.18 58.69 19.86
CA SER A 3 -8.51 58.80 19.25
C SER A 3 -9.08 57.48 18.69
N ARG A 4 -8.21 56.55 18.26
CA ARG A 4 -8.62 55.22 17.73
C ARG A 4 -9.16 54.28 18.82
N SER A 5 -8.60 54.30 20.02
CA SER A 5 -9.05 53.44 21.12
C SER A 5 -10.40 53.86 21.68
N LYS A 6 -10.67 55.17 21.72
CA LYS A 6 -11.97 55.71 22.17
C LYS A 6 -13.09 55.37 21.19
N SER A 7 -12.85 55.48 19.88
CA SER A 7 -13.86 55.11 18.86
C SER A 7 -14.13 53.60 18.83
N GLU A 8 -13.11 52.76 19.06
CA GLU A 8 -13.31 51.30 19.20
C GLU A 8 -14.11 50.92 20.44
N GLN A 9 -13.83 51.57 21.58
CA GLN A 9 -14.61 51.36 22.80
C GLN A 9 -16.06 51.83 22.63
N GLN A 10 -16.28 52.91 21.88
CA GLN A 10 -17.61 53.43 21.60
C GLN A 10 -18.39 52.51 20.66
N ARG A 11 -17.77 52.00 19.60
CA ARG A 11 -18.36 50.97 18.71
C ARG A 11 -18.67 49.67 19.45
N LYS A 12 -17.84 49.26 20.40
CA LYS A 12 -18.11 48.08 21.27
C LYS A 12 -19.32 48.33 22.18
N LYS A 13 -19.44 49.52 22.76
CA LYS A 13 -20.59 49.92 23.59
C LYS A 13 -21.89 50.04 22.79
N GLU A 14 -21.82 50.57 21.57
CA GLU A 14 -22.96 50.66 20.64
C GLU A 14 -23.41 49.26 20.20
N ARG A 15 -22.47 48.38 19.84
CA ARG A 15 -22.76 46.97 19.54
C ARG A 15 -23.37 46.23 20.73
N ALA A 16 -22.88 46.49 21.95
CA ALA A 16 -23.44 45.91 23.17
C ALA A 16 -24.84 46.45 23.49
N LYS A 17 -25.10 47.75 23.26
CA LYS A 17 -26.43 48.35 23.38
C LYS A 17 -27.44 47.84 22.36
N ALA A 18 -26.98 47.46 21.16
CA ALA A 18 -27.83 46.88 20.12
C ALA A 18 -28.12 45.39 20.35
N TYR A 19 -27.43 44.75 21.29
CA TYR A 19 -27.61 43.33 21.59
C TYR A 19 -28.73 43.17 22.62
N ASN A 20 -29.92 42.79 22.14
CA ASN A 20 -30.97 42.31 23.04
C ASN A 20 -30.62 40.88 23.44
N GLU A 21 -30.71 40.58 24.74
CA GLU A 21 -30.58 39.20 25.19
C GLU A 21 -31.61 38.34 24.46
N PRO A 22 -31.18 37.24 23.82
CA PRO A 22 -32.10 36.37 23.12
C PRO A 22 -33.17 35.86 24.09
N SER A 23 -34.42 35.78 23.62
CA SER A 23 -35.52 35.21 24.41
C SER A 23 -35.13 33.81 24.92
N LYS A 24 -35.70 33.40 26.06
CA LYS A 24 -35.43 32.08 26.67
C LYS A 24 -35.61 30.93 25.68
N GLU A 25 -36.65 30.99 24.86
CA GLU A 25 -36.94 30.02 23.79
C GLU A 25 -35.82 29.98 22.74
N VAL A 26 -35.25 31.14 22.38
CA VAL A 26 -34.14 31.24 21.42
C VAL A 26 -32.86 30.68 22.02
N MET A 27 -32.59 30.94 23.30
CA MET A 27 -31.45 30.35 24.01
C MET A 27 -31.56 28.84 24.10
N GLU A 28 -32.73 28.30 24.42
CA GLU A 28 -32.99 26.86 24.45
C GLU A 28 -32.78 26.24 23.07
N ALA A 29 -33.32 26.85 22.02
CA ALA A 29 -33.12 26.38 20.64
C ALA A 29 -31.64 26.39 20.22
N ILE A 30 -30.86 27.38 20.65
CA ILE A 30 -29.41 27.45 20.41
C ILE A 30 -28.69 26.30 21.13
N VAL A 31 -29.01 26.06 22.41
CA VAL A 31 -28.41 24.99 23.21
C VAL A 31 -28.75 23.62 22.62
N GLU A 32 -30.00 23.40 22.22
CA GLU A 32 -30.42 22.18 21.55
C GLU A 32 -29.73 21.96 20.22
N SER A 33 -29.60 23.02 19.40
CA SER A 33 -28.88 22.96 18.14
C SER A 33 -27.41 22.59 18.36
N GLN A 34 -26.76 23.22 19.33
CA GLN A 34 -25.37 22.93 19.68
C GLN A 34 -25.20 21.49 20.17
N ARG A 35 -26.13 20.98 20.99
CA ARG A 35 -26.14 19.57 21.43
C ARG A 35 -26.26 18.62 20.25
N ARG A 36 -27.15 18.89 19.28
CA ARG A 36 -27.29 18.06 18.06
C ARG A 36 -26.00 18.04 17.24
N VAL A 37 -25.38 19.20 17.03
CA VAL A 37 -24.12 19.31 16.28
C VAL A 37 -23.00 18.54 16.99
N ASN A 38 -22.84 18.75 18.30
CA ASN A 38 -21.82 18.06 19.10
C ASN A 38 -22.04 16.53 19.11
N ALA A 39 -23.28 16.08 19.23
CA ALA A 39 -23.61 14.65 19.18
C ALA A 39 -23.29 14.04 17.80
N ARG A 40 -23.58 14.77 16.71
CA ARG A 40 -23.25 14.34 15.36
C ARG A 40 -21.74 14.29 15.14
N GLN A 41 -21.01 15.29 15.59
CA GLN A 41 -19.54 15.31 15.52
C GLN A 41 -18.91 14.17 16.33
N LYS A 42 -19.43 13.89 17.52
CA LYS A 42 -18.95 12.77 18.35
C LYS A 42 -19.15 11.43 17.65
N LYS A 43 -20.35 11.17 17.10
CA LYS A 43 -20.62 9.94 16.33
C LYS A 43 -19.74 9.81 15.09
N GLN A 44 -19.48 10.91 14.38
CA GLN A 44 -18.56 10.91 13.24
C GLN A 44 -17.13 10.57 13.66
N ARG A 45 -16.64 11.16 14.76
CA ARG A 45 -15.32 10.83 15.32
C ARG A 45 -15.23 9.38 15.75
N GLU A 46 -16.22 8.87 16.49
CA GLU A 46 -16.26 7.46 16.92
C GLU A 46 -16.31 6.49 15.73
N GLN A 47 -17.03 6.81 14.65
CA GLN A 47 -17.04 5.98 13.43
C GLN A 47 -15.69 6.02 12.71
N GLN A 48 -15.06 7.19 12.65
CA GLN A 48 -13.76 7.36 12.02
C GLN A 48 -12.64 6.70 12.82
N GLU A 49 -12.70 6.77 14.16
CA GLU A 49 -11.82 6.05 15.08
C GLU A 49 -12.00 4.54 14.96
N LYS A 50 -13.22 4.03 14.84
CA LYS A 50 -13.46 2.59 14.59
C LYS A 50 -12.96 2.12 13.22
N GLN A 51 -13.01 2.96 12.20
CA GLN A 51 -12.44 2.64 10.89
C GLN A 51 -10.91 2.71 10.89
N ASN A 52 -10.33 3.61 11.69
CA ASN A 52 -8.89 3.76 11.85
C ASN A 52 -8.29 2.82 12.89
N ALA A 53 -9.12 2.20 13.74
CA ALA A 53 -8.77 1.08 14.60
C ALA A 53 -8.61 -0.15 13.71
N VAL A 54 -7.63 -0.09 12.82
CA VAL A 54 -7.22 -1.25 12.06
C VAL A 54 -6.27 -2.04 12.95
N ASP A 55 -6.58 -3.32 13.11
CA ASP A 55 -5.69 -4.23 13.80
C ASP A 55 -4.40 -4.35 12.98
N ILE A 56 -3.31 -3.83 13.55
CA ILE A 56 -1.99 -3.79 12.90
C ILE A 56 -1.56 -5.23 12.56
N ASP A 57 -1.97 -6.21 13.37
CA ASP A 57 -1.65 -7.61 13.19
C ASP A 57 -2.39 -8.21 11.98
N GLU A 58 -3.64 -7.80 11.73
CA GLU A 58 -4.43 -8.24 10.58
C GLU A 58 -3.84 -7.70 9.26
N GLN A 59 -3.40 -6.44 9.24
CA GLN A 59 -2.72 -5.88 8.07
C GLN A 59 -1.40 -6.58 7.77
N GLN A 60 -0.59 -6.84 8.80
CA GLN A 60 0.68 -7.55 8.64
C GLN A 60 0.45 -8.98 8.14
N TYR A 61 -0.58 -9.65 8.66
CA TYR A 61 -0.98 -10.98 8.20
C TYR A 61 -1.38 -10.98 6.72
N GLU A 62 -2.22 -10.04 6.28
CA GLU A 62 -2.65 -9.94 4.88
C GLU A 62 -1.47 -9.65 3.93
N ILE A 63 -0.53 -8.79 4.33
CA ILE A 63 0.69 -8.53 3.56
C ILE A 63 1.52 -9.81 3.45
N LEU A 64 1.73 -10.53 4.55
CA LEU A 64 2.48 -11.78 4.56
C LEU A 64 1.81 -12.84 3.67
N VAL A 65 0.50 -13.01 3.78
CA VAL A 65 -0.28 -13.91 2.94
C VAL A 65 -0.14 -13.52 1.46
N GLY A 66 -0.19 -12.23 1.13
CA GLY A 66 0.03 -11.73 -0.23
C GLY A 66 1.43 -12.07 -0.76
N GLN A 67 2.46 -11.86 0.05
CA GLN A 67 3.84 -12.22 -0.30
C GLN A 67 3.99 -13.72 -0.55
N LEU A 68 3.48 -14.56 0.34
CA LEU A 68 3.54 -16.02 0.21
C LEU A 68 2.80 -16.51 -1.04
N LYS A 69 1.58 -16.02 -1.30
CA LYS A 69 0.82 -16.34 -2.52
C LYS A 69 1.58 -15.94 -3.78
N SER A 70 2.22 -14.77 -3.78
CA SER A 70 3.00 -14.30 -4.93
C SER A 70 4.24 -15.16 -5.19
N ALA A 71 4.94 -15.57 -4.13
CA ALA A 71 6.09 -16.46 -4.22
C ALA A 71 5.68 -17.84 -4.74
N GLU A 72 4.56 -18.37 -4.26
CA GLU A 72 4.01 -19.64 -4.73
C GLU A 72 3.65 -19.59 -6.23
N ALA A 73 2.95 -18.54 -6.67
CA ALA A 73 2.58 -18.37 -8.08
C ALA A 73 3.81 -18.33 -8.99
N ARG A 74 4.86 -17.60 -8.59
CA ARG A 74 6.14 -17.56 -9.30
C ARG A 74 6.79 -18.94 -9.36
N ASN A 75 6.79 -19.68 -8.26
CA ASN A 75 7.36 -21.03 -8.22
C ASN A 75 6.58 -21.99 -9.12
N ARG A 76 5.24 -21.93 -9.12
CA ARG A 76 4.38 -22.71 -10.02
C ARG A 76 4.71 -22.41 -11.49
N LEU A 77 4.85 -21.13 -11.87
CA LEU A 77 5.24 -20.72 -13.23
C LEU A 77 6.64 -21.23 -13.60
N ARG A 78 7.60 -21.14 -12.68
CA ARG A 78 8.96 -21.65 -12.91
C ARG A 78 8.96 -23.15 -13.19
N ILE A 79 8.24 -23.93 -12.38
CA ILE A 79 8.11 -25.38 -12.57
C ILE A 79 7.44 -25.69 -13.91
N LEU A 80 6.37 -24.96 -14.27
CA LEU A 80 5.68 -25.14 -15.54
C LEU A 80 6.60 -24.87 -16.74
N ARG A 81 7.36 -23.77 -16.70
CA ARG A 81 8.35 -23.43 -17.74
C ARG A 81 9.44 -24.49 -17.86
N ALA A 82 9.97 -24.97 -16.74
CA ALA A 82 10.98 -26.03 -16.73
C ALA A 82 10.42 -27.33 -17.34
N ARG A 83 9.20 -27.73 -16.96
CA ARG A 83 8.53 -28.91 -17.54
C ARG A 83 8.29 -28.76 -19.03
N HIS A 84 7.86 -27.59 -19.48
CA HIS A 84 7.67 -27.30 -20.90
C HIS A 84 8.98 -27.38 -21.68
N SER A 85 10.08 -26.79 -21.16
CA SER A 85 11.40 -26.89 -21.78
C SER A 85 11.85 -28.34 -21.89
N GLN A 86 11.73 -29.11 -20.79
CA GLN A 86 12.10 -30.52 -20.78
C GLN A 86 11.26 -31.35 -21.75
N ALA A 87 9.95 -31.07 -21.88
CA ALA A 87 9.10 -31.75 -22.85
C ALA A 87 9.54 -31.43 -24.29
N ALA A 88 9.75 -30.15 -24.61
CA ALA A 88 10.23 -29.72 -25.92
C ALA A 88 11.59 -30.33 -26.27
N GLU A 89 12.52 -30.39 -25.32
CA GLU A 89 13.83 -31.04 -25.49
C GLU A 89 13.71 -32.54 -25.78
N ARG A 90 12.80 -33.24 -25.10
CA ARG A 90 12.55 -34.67 -25.34
C ARG A 90 11.93 -34.91 -26.71
N ASP A 91 10.92 -34.13 -27.08
CA ASP A 91 10.19 -34.30 -28.34
C ASP A 91 11.11 -34.00 -29.54
N VAL A 92 11.82 -32.87 -29.49
CA VAL A 92 12.79 -32.52 -30.54
C VAL A 92 13.96 -33.47 -30.56
N GLY A 93 14.45 -33.93 -29.40
CA GLY A 93 15.50 -34.93 -29.30
C GLY A 93 15.12 -36.25 -29.99
N HIS A 94 13.87 -36.68 -29.81
CA HIS A 94 13.34 -37.84 -30.53
C HIS A 94 13.28 -37.60 -32.05
N LEU A 95 12.79 -36.43 -32.49
CA LEU A 95 12.74 -36.07 -33.90
C LEU A 95 14.14 -36.02 -34.54
N ILE A 96 15.13 -35.48 -33.82
CA ILE A 96 16.54 -35.44 -34.24
C ILE A 96 17.08 -36.85 -34.47
N ALA A 97 16.84 -37.77 -33.54
CA ALA A 97 17.30 -39.16 -33.63
C ALA A 97 16.77 -39.90 -34.87
N CYS A 98 15.58 -39.51 -35.35
CA CYS A 98 14.96 -40.09 -36.54
C CYS A 98 15.32 -39.39 -37.84
N GLN A 99 16.17 -38.35 -37.84
CA GLN A 99 16.50 -37.64 -39.08
C GLN A 99 17.50 -38.43 -39.95
N PRO A 100 17.29 -38.47 -41.28
CA PRO A 100 18.17 -39.20 -42.20
C PRO A 100 19.49 -38.48 -42.51
N THR A 101 19.58 -37.17 -42.24
CA THR A 101 20.77 -36.36 -42.50
C THR A 101 21.09 -35.43 -41.34
N ALA A 102 22.40 -35.23 -41.09
CA ALA A 102 22.89 -34.37 -40.02
C ALA A 102 22.39 -32.91 -40.17
N LEU A 103 22.32 -32.40 -41.40
CA LEU A 103 21.82 -31.04 -41.66
C LEU A 103 20.37 -30.84 -41.20
N ARG A 104 19.52 -31.87 -41.34
CA ARG A 104 18.12 -31.82 -40.87
C ARG A 104 18.05 -31.88 -39.34
N ALA A 105 18.88 -32.70 -38.71
CA ALA A 105 19.00 -32.74 -37.25
C ALA A 105 19.40 -31.38 -36.66
N VAL A 106 20.44 -30.73 -37.22
CA VAL A 106 20.90 -29.42 -36.76
C VAL A 106 19.82 -28.33 -36.90
N ARG A 107 19.02 -28.37 -37.98
CA ARG A 107 17.88 -27.43 -38.13
C ARG A 107 16.81 -27.61 -37.06
N LEU A 108 16.57 -28.84 -36.63
CA LEU A 108 15.62 -29.13 -35.55
C LEU A 108 16.17 -28.71 -34.19
N GLU A 109 17.48 -28.88 -33.95
CA GLU A 109 18.14 -28.40 -32.73
C GLU A 109 17.99 -26.88 -32.57
N ALA A 110 18.03 -26.12 -33.67
CA ALA A 110 17.80 -24.67 -33.66
C ALA A 110 16.37 -24.26 -33.23
N MET A 111 15.41 -25.19 -33.19
CA MET A 111 14.04 -24.92 -32.69
C MET A 111 13.95 -24.99 -31.16
N LEU A 112 14.97 -25.52 -30.49
CA LEU A 112 15.01 -25.54 -29.04
C LEU A 112 15.32 -24.14 -28.49
N PRO A 113 14.78 -23.80 -27.30
CA PRO A 113 15.16 -22.56 -26.65
C PRO A 113 16.68 -22.52 -26.48
N PRO A 114 17.32 -21.36 -26.67
CA PRO A 114 18.75 -21.23 -26.45
C PRO A 114 19.02 -21.65 -25.02
N LYS A 115 19.96 -22.58 -24.83
CA LYS A 115 20.51 -22.91 -23.51
C LYS A 115 21.20 -21.65 -23.00
N ALA A 116 20.44 -20.74 -22.41
CA ALA A 116 20.97 -19.59 -21.72
C ALA A 116 22.02 -20.15 -20.76
N ALA A 117 23.26 -19.66 -20.85
CA ALA A 117 24.32 -20.04 -19.93
C ALA A 117 23.75 -19.99 -18.51
N GLU A 118 23.46 -21.17 -17.94
CA GLU A 118 22.65 -21.34 -16.72
C GLU A 118 23.33 -20.75 -15.48
N SER A 119 24.44 -20.04 -15.63
CA SER A 119 25.28 -19.51 -14.56
C SER A 119 25.32 -17.98 -14.44
N ALA A 120 24.85 -17.20 -15.43
CA ALA A 120 24.96 -15.74 -15.37
C ALA A 120 23.78 -15.08 -14.61
N ALA A 121 22.57 -15.61 -14.74
CA ALA A 121 21.38 -15.06 -14.08
C ALA A 121 21.17 -15.58 -12.64
N GLY A 122 21.88 -16.65 -12.24
CA GLY A 122 21.79 -17.26 -10.92
C GLY A 122 22.90 -16.87 -9.94
N ARG A 123 23.98 -16.20 -10.39
CA ARG A 123 25.12 -15.83 -9.53
C ARG A 123 25.14 -14.36 -9.08
N SER A 124 24.32 -13.48 -9.68
CA SER A 124 24.24 -12.09 -9.22
C SER A 124 23.22 -11.86 -8.10
N ALA A 125 22.44 -12.88 -7.70
CA ALA A 125 21.52 -12.80 -6.55
C ALA A 125 22.17 -13.17 -5.21
N GLY A 126 23.50 -13.29 -5.16
CA GLY A 126 24.28 -13.55 -3.95
C GLY A 126 25.37 -12.51 -3.66
N ALA A 127 25.41 -11.40 -4.41
CA ALA A 127 26.24 -10.26 -4.06
C ALA A 127 25.49 -9.43 -3.02
N GLU A 128 25.89 -9.57 -1.74
CA GLU A 128 25.52 -8.75 -0.60
C GLU A 128 24.21 -7.98 -0.76
N ALA A 129 23.09 -8.68 -0.57
CA ALA A 129 21.89 -7.97 -0.17
C ALA A 129 22.20 -7.41 1.22
N ASP A 130 22.57 -6.14 1.29
CA ASP A 130 22.50 -5.35 2.52
C ASP A 130 21.21 -5.75 3.23
N PRO A 131 21.27 -6.27 4.48
CA PRO A 131 20.09 -6.74 5.20
C PRO A 131 19.06 -5.62 5.44
N GLU A 132 19.38 -4.38 5.08
CA GLU A 132 18.48 -3.25 5.13
C GLU A 132 17.56 -3.05 3.91
N SER A 133 17.76 -3.78 2.80
CA SER A 133 17.09 -3.47 1.53
C SER A 133 15.78 -4.23 1.25
N VAL A 134 15.42 -5.21 2.07
CA VAL A 134 14.18 -5.97 1.89
C VAL A 134 13.04 -5.35 2.71
N GLY A 135 12.23 -4.53 2.03
CA GLY A 135 10.78 -4.61 2.23
C GLY A 135 10.04 -3.49 2.97
N MET A 136 10.63 -2.33 3.26
CA MET A 136 9.85 -1.17 3.72
C MET A 136 10.37 0.11 3.05
N SER A 137 9.47 0.94 2.50
CA SER A 137 9.89 2.26 2.02
C SER A 137 10.41 3.08 3.20
N LYS A 138 11.32 4.05 2.96
CA LYS A 138 11.82 4.94 4.02
C LYS A 138 10.69 5.61 4.81
N ALA A 139 9.55 5.86 4.15
CA ALA A 139 8.35 6.41 4.77
C ALA A 139 7.68 5.40 5.71
N ASP A 140 7.60 4.12 5.33
CA ASP A 140 7.02 3.06 6.15
C ASP A 140 7.89 2.74 7.37
N ARG A 141 9.22 2.77 7.21
CA ARG A 141 10.17 2.58 8.32
C ARG A 141 10.06 3.71 9.36
N ASN A 142 9.89 4.96 8.91
CA ASN A 142 9.66 6.10 9.81
C ASN A 142 8.33 6.03 10.56
N ARG A 143 7.27 5.55 9.92
CA ARG A 143 5.97 5.33 10.57
C ARG A 143 6.05 4.24 11.64
N LEU A 144 6.72 3.13 11.35
CA LEU A 144 6.94 2.06 12.32
C LEU A 144 7.72 2.57 13.54
N ASN A 145 8.81 3.31 13.33
CA ASN A 145 9.63 3.84 14.43
C ASN A 145 8.88 4.86 15.30
N GLN A 146 7.99 5.68 14.72
CA GLN A 146 7.14 6.59 15.48
C GLN A 146 6.10 5.87 16.34
N LEU A 147 5.59 4.72 15.89
CA LEU A 147 4.64 3.92 16.66
C LEU A 147 5.30 3.15 17.81
N MET A 148 6.58 2.76 17.65
CA MET A 148 7.33 1.99 18.65
C MET A 148 8.02 2.83 19.73
N SER A 149 8.03 4.16 19.60
CA SER A 149 8.71 5.08 20.54
C SER A 149 7.73 5.83 21.46
N GLY A 150 6.47 5.39 21.54
CA GLY A 150 5.43 5.94 22.41
C GLY A 150 5.17 5.08 23.63
#